data_AF-A0A953G6I5-F1
#
_entry.id   AF-A0A953G6I5-F1
#
_cell.length_a   1.000
_cell.length_b   1.000
_cell.length_c   1.000
_cell.angle_alpha   90.00
_cell.angle_beta   90.00
_cell.angle_gamma   90.00
#
_symmetry.space_group_name_H-M   'P 1'
#
loop_
_entity.id
_entity.type
_entity.pdbx_description
1 polymer ?
#
loop_
_entity_poly.entity_id
_entity_poly.type
_entity_poly.pdbx_seq_one_letter_code
_entity_poly.pdbx_strand_id
1 'polypeptide(L)'
;MMELEPKKVSESITEMNEMVMPNDTNPLGNLMGGNLMRWMDIASSICASRHCESFVVTVSVDHLTFQEPIKLGDIVTIRAQVTRSFHTSIEIFMEVFTKGILQHSPRKSNQAYFTFVALDERTMKPKNVPGVIAETNEEKEQFEGAAIRREFRLVVSGKIKPSEAKQSQDFLNS
;
A
#
# COMPACT_ATOMS: atom_id res chain seq x y z
N MET A 1 12.55 16.24 -21.26
CA MET A 1 11.47 15.33 -20.81
C MET A 1 10.34 16.21 -20.35
N MET A 2 9.11 15.94 -20.79
CA MET A 2 7.94 16.65 -20.30
C MET A 2 7.72 16.22 -18.84
N GLU A 3 7.64 17.20 -17.93
CA GLU A 3 7.42 16.93 -16.51
C GLU A 3 5.99 16.37 -16.36
N LEU A 4 5.83 15.30 -15.59
CA LEU A 4 4.50 14.69 -15.39
C LEU A 4 3.71 15.55 -14.43
N GLU A 5 2.50 15.95 -14.82
CA GLU A 5 1.60 16.71 -13.97
C GLU A 5 1.33 15.94 -12.66
N PRO A 6 1.54 16.57 -11.48
CA PRO A 6 1.31 15.92 -10.20
C PRO A 6 -0.18 15.67 -9.99
N LYS A 7 -0.51 14.57 -9.30
CA LYS A 7 -1.89 14.14 -9.04
C LYS A 7 -2.23 14.17 -7.57
N LYS A 8 -3.48 14.46 -7.26
CA LYS A 8 -4.03 14.38 -5.91
C LYS A 8 -4.15 12.93 -5.47
N VAL A 9 -3.99 12.69 -4.16
CA VAL A 9 -4.22 11.37 -3.57
C VAL A 9 -5.60 10.84 -3.95
N SER A 10 -6.63 11.70 -3.91
CA SER A 10 -8.02 11.39 -4.22
C SER A 10 -8.27 10.84 -5.63
N GLU A 11 -7.40 11.13 -6.60
CA GLU A 11 -7.55 10.66 -7.99
C GLU A 11 -7.26 9.16 -8.17
N SER A 12 -6.56 8.56 -7.21
CA SER A 12 -6.11 7.16 -7.30
C SER A 12 -6.65 6.25 -6.19
N ILE A 13 -7.43 6.81 -5.24
CA ILE A 13 -8.03 6.04 -4.15
C ILE A 13 -8.77 4.82 -4.72
N THR A 14 -8.53 3.68 -4.09
CA THR A 14 -9.14 2.42 -4.48
C THR A 14 -9.76 1.76 -3.27
N GLU A 15 -11.05 1.47 -3.37
CA GLU A 15 -11.74 0.61 -2.41
C GLU A 15 -12.14 -0.70 -3.12
N MET A 16 -11.83 -1.83 -2.48
CA MET A 16 -12.22 -3.16 -2.93
C MET A 16 -12.98 -3.88 -1.82
N ASN A 17 -14.09 -4.51 -2.17
CA ASN A 17 -14.94 -5.22 -1.21
C ASN A 17 -15.05 -6.69 -1.64
N GLU A 18 -14.74 -7.60 -0.73
CA GLU A 18 -14.77 -9.05 -0.94
C GLU A 18 -15.57 -9.72 0.17
N MET A 19 -16.37 -10.72 -0.18
CA MET A 19 -16.99 -11.60 0.80
C MET A 19 -16.11 -12.83 0.96
N VAL A 20 -15.84 -13.25 2.20
CA VAL A 20 -15.08 -14.47 2.44
C VAL A 20 -15.95 -15.67 2.06
N MET A 21 -15.59 -16.36 0.98
CA MET A 21 -16.28 -17.55 0.49
C MET A 21 -15.57 -18.84 0.96
N PRO A 22 -16.20 -20.02 0.85
CA PRO A 22 -15.58 -21.28 1.30
C PRO A 22 -14.20 -21.54 0.69
N ASN A 23 -13.99 -21.19 -0.59
CA ASN A 23 -12.70 -21.35 -1.27
C ASN A 23 -11.62 -20.36 -0.79
N ASP A 24 -12.00 -19.33 -0.03
CA ASP A 24 -11.05 -18.37 0.52
C ASP A 24 -10.52 -18.80 1.90
N THR A 25 -11.16 -19.80 2.52
CA THR A 25 -10.87 -20.19 3.89
C THR A 25 -9.77 -21.25 4.02
N ASN A 26 -9.07 -21.21 5.16
CA ASN A 26 -8.26 -22.32 5.65
C ASN A 26 -9.17 -23.40 6.31
N PRO A 27 -8.63 -24.57 6.70
CA PRO A 27 -9.42 -25.64 7.31
C PRO A 27 -10.15 -25.28 8.62
N LEU A 28 -9.85 -24.13 9.24
CA LEU A 28 -10.53 -23.64 10.44
C LEU A 28 -11.71 -22.70 10.12
N GLY A 29 -12.06 -22.52 8.85
CA GLY A 29 -13.16 -21.65 8.42
C GLY A 29 -12.84 -20.15 8.50
N ASN A 30 -11.56 -19.78 8.58
CA ASN A 30 -11.11 -18.39 8.56
C ASN A 30 -10.45 -18.09 7.22
N LEU A 31 -10.52 -16.84 6.75
CA LEU A 31 -9.80 -16.37 5.57
C LEU A 31 -8.33 -16.78 5.64
N MET A 32 -7.86 -17.47 4.61
CA MET A 32 -6.46 -17.81 4.47
C MET A 32 -5.65 -16.52 4.31
N GLY A 33 -4.60 -16.35 5.13
CA GLY A 33 -3.77 -15.13 5.09
C GLY A 33 -3.19 -14.82 3.70
N GLY A 34 -2.84 -15.86 2.93
CA GLY A 34 -2.42 -15.72 1.53
C GLY A 34 -3.47 -15.10 0.62
N ASN A 35 -4.75 -15.41 0.81
CA ASN A 35 -5.84 -14.82 0.03
C ASN A 35 -6.04 -13.35 0.40
N LEU A 36 -5.93 -13.01 1.69
CA LEU A 36 -5.96 -11.60 2.09
C LEU A 36 -4.81 -10.83 1.46
N MET A 37 -3.57 -11.35 1.52
CA MET A 37 -2.41 -10.69 0.90
C MET A 37 -2.57 -10.52 -0.62
N ARG A 38 -3.17 -11.51 -1.30
CA ARG A 38 -3.49 -11.40 -2.73
C ARG A 38 -4.46 -10.25 -3.00
N TRP A 39 -5.54 -10.15 -2.23
CA TRP A 39 -6.51 -9.06 -2.38
C TRP A 39 -5.89 -7.69 -2.06
N MET A 40 -5.04 -7.63 -1.04
CA MET A 40 -4.31 -6.43 -0.67
C MET A 40 -3.40 -5.96 -1.82
N ASP A 41 -2.60 -6.86 -2.40
CA ASP A 41 -1.71 -6.58 -3.53
C ASP A 41 -2.50 -6.09 -4.76
N ILE A 42 -3.63 -6.74 -5.09
CA ILE A 42 -4.51 -6.32 -6.20
C ILE A 42 -5.03 -4.89 -5.98
N ALA A 43 -5.60 -4.60 -4.80
CA ALA A 43 -6.16 -3.28 -4.52
C ALA A 43 -5.09 -2.17 -4.56
N SER A 44 -3.92 -2.43 -3.97
CA SER A 44 -2.80 -1.49 -4.00
C SER A 44 -2.21 -1.34 -5.41
N SER A 45 -2.16 -2.40 -6.21
CA SER A 45 -1.72 -2.34 -7.61
C SER A 45 -2.68 -1.51 -8.45
N ILE A 46 -4.00 -1.63 -8.26
CA ILE A 46 -4.99 -0.79 -8.96
C ILE A 46 -4.79 0.68 -8.60
N CYS A 47 -4.60 0.98 -7.31
CA CYS A 47 -4.31 2.34 -6.83
C CYS A 47 -3.03 2.91 -7.49
N ALA A 48 -1.93 2.16 -7.43
CA ALA A 48 -0.66 2.54 -8.03
C ALA A 48 -0.78 2.73 -9.55
N SER A 49 -1.45 1.82 -10.25
CA SER A 49 -1.66 1.93 -11.70
C SER A 49 -2.51 3.14 -12.09
N ARG A 50 -3.54 3.50 -11.30
CA ARG A 50 -4.34 4.72 -11.52
C ARG A 50 -3.50 5.98 -11.37
N HIS A 51 -2.64 6.04 -10.34
CA HIS A 51 -1.75 7.18 -10.14
C HIS A 51 -0.71 7.28 -11.26
N CYS A 52 -0.02 6.17 -11.55
CA CYS A 52 1.08 6.14 -12.50
C CYS A 52 0.65 6.12 -13.97
N GLU A 53 -0.61 5.81 -14.28
CA GLU A 53 -1.10 5.53 -15.64
C GLU A 53 -0.16 4.56 -16.38
N SER A 54 0.14 3.45 -15.72
CA SER A 54 1.10 2.47 -16.21
C SER A 54 0.90 1.11 -15.58
N PHE A 55 1.49 0.10 -16.22
CA PHE A 55 1.78 -1.16 -15.53
C PHE A 55 2.72 -0.89 -14.37
N VAL A 56 2.46 -1.57 -13.26
CA VAL A 56 3.26 -1.50 -12.05
C VAL A 56 3.60 -2.91 -11.58
N VAL A 57 4.72 -3.04 -10.88
CA VAL A 57 5.13 -4.29 -10.25
C VAL A 57 5.39 -4.06 -8.78
N THR A 58 4.96 -5.00 -7.94
CA THR A 58 5.20 -4.99 -6.50
C THR A 58 6.67 -5.24 -6.22
N VAL A 59 7.32 -4.34 -5.49
CA VAL A 59 8.74 -4.44 -5.12
C VAL A 59 8.91 -4.89 -3.67
N SER A 60 8.03 -4.40 -2.79
CA SER A 60 8.07 -4.78 -1.39
C SER A 60 6.73 -4.53 -0.72
N VAL A 61 6.44 -5.34 0.27
CA VAL A 61 5.37 -5.11 1.25
C VAL A 61 6.05 -4.94 2.60
N ASP A 62 5.70 -3.87 3.32
CA ASP A 62 6.19 -3.66 4.68
C ASP A 62 5.52 -4.60 5.67
N HIS A 63 5.87 -4.47 6.95
CA HIS A 63 5.41 -5.36 8.02
C HIS A 63 3.88 -5.46 8.06
N LEU A 64 3.36 -6.68 7.87
CA LEU A 64 1.95 -7.03 7.96
C LEU A 64 1.72 -7.93 9.18
N THR A 65 0.79 -7.54 10.04
CA THR A 65 0.37 -8.34 11.20
C THR A 65 -1.10 -8.74 11.07
N PHE A 66 -1.39 -10.03 11.25
CA PHE A 66 -2.76 -10.55 11.31
C PHE A 66 -3.18 -10.61 12.77
N GLN A 67 -3.92 -9.60 13.24
CA GLN A 67 -4.28 -9.49 14.66
C GLN A 67 -5.43 -10.42 15.05
N GLU A 68 -6.42 -10.56 14.16
CA GLU A 68 -7.63 -11.31 14.43
C GLU A 68 -8.08 -12.15 13.23
N PRO A 69 -8.70 -13.32 13.46
CA PRO A 69 -9.26 -14.12 12.39
C PRO A 69 -10.44 -13.41 11.70
N ILE A 70 -10.53 -13.58 10.38
CA ILE A 70 -11.63 -13.10 9.54
C ILE A 70 -12.43 -14.33 9.14
N LYS A 71 -13.73 -14.35 9.42
CA LYS A 71 -14.54 -15.56 9.35
C LYS A 71 -15.17 -15.75 7.97
N LEU A 72 -15.50 -16.99 7.64
CA LEU A 72 -16.37 -17.30 6.51
C LEU A 72 -17.64 -16.44 6.55
N GLY A 73 -17.97 -15.79 5.43
CA GLY A 73 -19.11 -14.89 5.29
C GLY A 73 -18.90 -13.46 5.80
N ASP A 74 -17.75 -13.14 6.41
CA ASP A 74 -17.40 -11.74 6.69
C ASP A 74 -17.17 -10.98 5.38
N ILE A 75 -17.49 -9.68 5.40
CA ILE A 75 -17.14 -8.73 4.35
C ILE A 75 -15.80 -8.10 4.70
N VAL A 76 -14.88 -8.11 3.75
CA VAL A 76 -13.57 -7.47 3.82
C VAL A 76 -13.60 -6.24 2.92
N THR A 77 -13.36 -5.06 3.49
CA THR A 77 -13.21 -3.80 2.78
C THR A 77 -11.76 -3.38 2.82
N ILE A 78 -11.14 -3.25 1.65
CA ILE A 78 -9.76 -2.84 1.49
C ILE A 78 -9.74 -1.43 0.91
N ARG A 79 -9.08 -0.51 1.60
CA ARG A 79 -8.88 0.88 1.14
C ARG A 79 -7.40 1.10 0.90
N ALA A 80 -7.04 1.52 -0.31
CA ALA A 80 -5.69 1.81 -0.73
C ALA A 80 -5.60 3.25 -1.24
N GLN A 81 -4.54 3.95 -0.83
CA GLN A 81 -4.25 5.31 -1.26
C GLN A 81 -2.74 5.52 -1.40
N VAL A 82 -2.36 6.38 -2.33
CA VAL A 82 -0.96 6.78 -2.48
C VAL A 82 -0.53 7.63 -1.29
N THR A 83 0.63 7.32 -0.71
CA THR A 83 1.27 8.20 0.29
C THR A 83 2.30 9.11 -0.33
N ARG A 84 3.14 8.57 -1.24
CA ARG A 84 4.21 9.33 -1.88
C ARG A 84 4.69 8.66 -3.16
N SER A 85 5.10 9.47 -4.13
CA SER A 85 5.86 9.03 -5.29
C SER A 85 7.32 9.49 -5.20
N PHE A 86 8.21 8.72 -5.83
CA PHE A 86 9.63 8.99 -5.95
C PHE A 86 9.98 9.11 -7.44
N HIS A 87 11.19 8.70 -7.86
CA HIS A 87 11.58 8.77 -9.26
C HIS A 87 10.75 7.80 -10.13
N THR A 88 10.85 6.49 -9.87
CA THR A 88 10.11 5.44 -10.61
C THR A 88 9.20 4.58 -9.72
N SER A 89 9.22 4.84 -8.41
CA SER A 89 8.52 4.04 -7.42
C SER A 89 7.46 4.86 -6.71
N ILE A 90 6.45 4.17 -6.21
CA ILE A 90 5.32 4.76 -5.48
C ILE A 90 5.03 3.92 -4.24
N GLU A 91 4.74 4.58 -3.12
CA GLU A 91 4.28 3.94 -1.90
C GLU A 91 2.76 4.10 -1.78
N ILE A 92 2.10 2.99 -1.46
CA ILE A 92 0.67 2.89 -1.24
C ILE A 92 0.47 2.50 0.23
N PHE A 93 -0.28 3.31 0.97
CA PHE A 93 -0.80 2.91 2.27
C PHE A 93 -2.14 2.21 2.07
N MET A 94 -2.39 1.21 2.89
CA MET A 94 -3.68 0.55 2.89
C MET A 94 -4.17 0.15 4.25
N GLU A 95 -5.49 0.08 4.35
CA GLU A 95 -6.21 -0.41 5.50
C GLU A 95 -7.20 -1.50 5.08
N VAL A 96 -7.33 -2.51 5.93
CA VAL A 96 -8.30 -3.58 5.77
C VAL A 96 -9.28 -3.49 6.92
N PHE A 97 -10.55 -3.36 6.57
CA PHE A 97 -11.67 -3.41 7.49
C PHE A 97 -12.45 -4.69 7.27
N THR A 98 -13.03 -5.22 8.33
CA THR A 98 -13.78 -6.47 8.28
C THR A 98 -15.08 -6.31 9.03
N LYS A 99 -16.15 -6.95 8.55
CA LYS A 99 -17.47 -6.83 9.15
C LYS A 99 -18.28 -8.08 8.89
N GLY A 100 -18.78 -8.71 9.95
CA GLY A 100 -19.81 -9.75 9.79
C GLY A 100 -21.11 -9.13 9.29
N ILE A 101 -21.85 -9.80 8.40
CA ILE A 101 -23.07 -9.26 7.76
C ILE A 101 -24.09 -8.74 8.79
N LEU A 102 -24.22 -9.41 9.94
CA LEU A 102 -25.16 -9.08 11.01
C LEU A 102 -24.59 -8.09 12.05
N GLN A 103 -23.31 -7.73 11.95
CA GLN A 103 -22.68 -6.80 12.89
C GLN A 103 -22.98 -5.35 12.48
N HIS A 104 -22.96 -4.43 13.46
CA HIS A 104 -23.27 -3.03 13.19
C HIS A 104 -22.07 -2.26 12.60
N SER A 105 -20.88 -2.41 13.19
CA SER A 105 -19.68 -1.64 12.82
C SER A 105 -18.58 -2.51 12.21
N PRO A 106 -17.89 -2.05 11.16
CA PRO A 106 -16.66 -2.68 10.71
C PRO A 106 -15.55 -2.48 11.75
N ARG A 107 -14.58 -3.39 11.75
CA ARG A 107 -13.38 -3.33 12.58
C ARG A 107 -12.14 -3.29 11.69
N LYS A 108 -11.16 -2.45 12.02
CA LYS A 108 -9.87 -2.44 11.33
C LYS A 108 -9.11 -3.73 11.69
N SER A 109 -8.82 -4.54 10.67
CA SER A 109 -8.11 -5.80 10.83
C SER A 109 -6.61 -5.63 10.60
N ASN A 110 -6.24 -5.02 9.47
CA ASN A 110 -4.85 -4.94 9.04
C ASN A 110 -4.54 -3.55 8.46
N GLN A 111 -3.25 -3.21 8.42
CA GLN A 111 -2.73 -2.10 7.64
C GLN A 111 -1.37 -2.49 7.07
N ALA A 112 -0.99 -1.91 5.95
CA ALA A 112 0.29 -2.18 5.31
C ALA A 112 0.72 -1.01 4.41
N TYR A 113 2.01 -0.99 4.09
CA TYR A 113 2.55 -0.15 3.03
C TYR A 113 3.12 -1.05 1.93
N PHE A 114 2.70 -0.80 0.70
CA PHE A 114 3.20 -1.46 -0.49
C PHE A 114 4.06 -0.48 -1.27
N THR A 115 5.19 -0.96 -1.81
CA THR A 115 5.98 -0.21 -2.78
C THR A 115 5.86 -0.86 -4.13
N PHE A 116 5.50 -0.05 -5.12
CA PHE A 116 5.44 -0.43 -6.53
C PHE A 116 6.48 0.33 -7.34
N VAL A 117 6.88 -0.24 -8.47
CA VAL A 117 7.64 0.45 -9.52
C VAL A 117 6.83 0.46 -10.80
N ALA A 118 6.69 1.64 -11.41
CA ALA A 118 6.02 1.79 -12.70
C ALA A 118 6.96 1.39 -13.84
N LEU A 119 6.42 0.68 -14.82
CA LEU A 119 7.15 0.19 -15.99
C LEU A 119 6.66 0.89 -17.26
N ASP A 120 7.58 1.22 -18.14
CA ASP A 120 7.30 1.65 -19.50
C ASP A 120 6.73 0.49 -20.32
N GLU A 121 5.61 0.74 -21.02
CA GLU A 121 4.82 -0.30 -21.69
C GLU A 121 5.58 -1.00 -22.83
N ARG A 122 6.56 -0.33 -23.44
CA ARG A 122 7.31 -0.86 -24.58
C ARG A 122 8.59 -1.55 -24.15
N THR A 123 9.31 -0.93 -23.23
CA THR A 123 10.65 -1.38 -22.81
C THR A 123 10.62 -2.27 -21.57
N MET A 124 9.51 -2.29 -20.83
CA MET A 124 9.35 -2.95 -19.53
C MET A 124 10.39 -2.51 -18.49
N LYS A 125 11.01 -1.33 -18.69
CA LYS A 125 11.98 -0.72 -17.76
C LYS A 125 11.27 0.27 -16.84
N PRO A 126 11.83 0.54 -15.64
CA PRO A 126 11.29 1.56 -14.75
C PRO A 126 11.14 2.92 -15.44
N LYS A 127 9.99 3.57 -15.27
CA LYS A 127 9.70 4.92 -15.81
C LYS A 127 9.34 5.91 -14.72
N ASN A 128 9.42 7.19 -15.04
CA ASN A 128 9.04 8.25 -14.13
C ASN A 128 7.55 8.19 -13.79
N VAL A 129 7.22 8.55 -12.56
CA VAL A 129 5.85 8.57 -12.04
C VAL A 129 5.40 10.00 -11.72
N PRO A 130 4.08 10.32 -11.82
CA PRO A 130 3.58 11.62 -11.41
C PRO A 130 3.87 11.92 -9.94
N GLY A 131 4.12 13.20 -9.62
CA GLY A 131 4.17 13.69 -8.24
C GLY A 131 2.84 13.46 -7.50
N VAL A 132 2.86 13.53 -6.18
CA VAL A 132 1.66 13.39 -5.32
C VAL A 132 1.34 14.74 -4.67
N ILE A 133 0.08 15.15 -4.75
CA ILE A 133 -0.49 16.32 -4.06
C ILE A 133 -1.29 15.80 -2.87
N ALA A 134 -0.77 15.98 -1.66
CA ALA A 134 -1.46 15.70 -0.41
C ALA A 134 -2.27 16.93 0.04
N GLU A 135 -3.58 16.78 0.18
CA GLU A 135 -4.51 17.87 0.49
C GLU A 135 -4.87 17.89 1.98
N THR A 136 -5.20 16.73 2.56
CA THR A 136 -5.61 16.62 3.96
C THR A 136 -4.41 16.57 4.92
N ASN A 137 -4.65 16.84 6.21
CA ASN A 137 -3.59 16.75 7.22
C ASN A 137 -3.04 15.33 7.36
N GLU A 138 -3.92 14.32 7.30
CA GLU A 138 -3.54 12.91 7.36
C GLU A 138 -2.72 12.51 6.12
N GLU A 139 -3.10 12.94 4.92
CA GLU A 139 -2.33 12.71 3.70
C GLU A 139 -0.93 13.33 3.78
N LYS A 140 -0.81 14.55 4.34
CA LYS A 140 0.48 15.24 4.51
C LYS A 140 1.38 14.50 5.50
N GLU A 141 0.82 14.07 6.63
CA GLU A 141 1.57 13.27 7.62
C GLU A 141 2.07 11.95 7.00
N GLN A 142 1.20 11.27 6.24
CA GLN A 142 1.56 10.05 5.52
C GLN A 142 2.64 10.28 4.46
N PHE A 143 2.57 11.40 3.74
CA PHE A 143 3.55 11.80 2.73
C PHE A 143 4.94 12.06 3.34
N GLU A 144 5.01 12.78 4.46
CA GLU A 144 6.28 13.02 5.15
C GLU A 144 6.86 11.72 5.72
N GLY A 145 6.04 10.92 6.40
CA GLY A 145 6.46 9.62 6.95
C GLY A 145 6.96 8.62 5.91
N ALA A 146 6.52 8.74 4.64
CA ALA A 146 6.90 7.83 3.57
C ALA A 146 8.41 7.85 3.25
N ALA A 147 9.08 9.01 3.41
CA ALA A 147 10.52 9.08 3.16
C ALA A 147 11.34 8.36 4.23
N ILE A 148 10.93 8.48 5.50
CA ILE A 148 11.51 7.72 6.62
C ILE A 148 11.32 6.22 6.39
N ARG A 149 10.10 5.78 6.08
CA ARG A 149 9.82 4.36 5.76
C ARG A 149 10.67 3.85 4.61
N ARG A 150 10.83 4.65 3.55
CA ARG A 150 11.70 4.30 2.42
C ARG A 150 13.16 4.14 2.84
N GLU A 151 13.72 5.07 3.61
CA GLU A 151 15.09 4.95 4.10
C GLU A 151 15.29 3.68 4.92
N PHE A 152 14.40 3.41 5.89
CA PHE A 152 14.45 2.20 6.71
C PHE A 152 14.47 0.93 5.84
N ARG A 153 13.60 0.86 4.82
CA ARG A 153 13.52 -0.26 3.87
C ARG A 153 14.81 -0.43 3.06
N LEU A 154 15.45 0.67 2.66
CA LEU A 154 16.73 0.64 1.95
C LEU A 154 17.88 0.18 2.86
N VAL A 155 17.86 0.54 4.15
CA VAL A 155 18.82 0.05 5.15
C VAL A 155 18.64 -1.46 5.34
N VAL A 156 17.41 -1.92 5.61
CA VAL A 156 17.11 -3.33 5.86
C VAL A 156 17.44 -4.20 4.64
N SER A 157 17.25 -3.69 3.42
CA SER A 157 17.63 -4.40 2.18
C SER A 157 19.12 -4.30 1.83
N GLY A 158 19.94 -3.62 2.64
CA GLY A 158 21.39 -3.47 2.43
C GLY A 158 21.77 -2.54 1.28
N LYS A 159 20.83 -1.75 0.75
CA LYS A 159 21.06 -0.82 -0.37
C LYS A 159 21.72 0.49 0.07
N ILE A 160 21.56 0.86 1.35
CA ILE A 160 22.25 2.00 1.97
C ILE A 160 22.75 1.59 3.36
N LYS A 161 23.77 2.27 3.87
CA LYS A 161 24.27 2.02 5.23
C LYS A 161 23.38 2.71 6.26
N PRO A 162 23.25 2.19 7.50
CA PRO A 162 22.53 2.87 8.57
C PRO A 162 22.99 4.31 8.81
N SER A 163 24.28 4.60 8.60
CA SER A 163 24.86 5.95 8.72
C SER A 163 24.38 6.94 7.65
N GLU A 164 23.80 6.46 6.55
CA GLU A 164 23.32 7.26 5.43
C GLU A 164 21.82 7.58 5.55
N ALA A 165 21.09 6.92 6.47
CA ALA A 165 19.66 7.08 6.70
C ALA A 165 19.35 8.23 7.68
N LYS A 166 19.62 9.47 7.24
CA LYS A 166 19.52 10.67 8.08
C LYS A 166 18.12 10.89 8.64
N GLN A 167 17.09 10.78 7.81
CA GLN A 167 15.71 11.04 8.25
C GLN A 167 15.24 10.00 9.27
N SER A 168 15.67 8.74 9.09
CA SER A 168 15.38 7.67 10.03
C SER A 168 16.08 7.88 11.38
N GLN A 169 17.33 8.36 11.36
CA GLN A 169 18.06 8.69 12.59
C GLN A 169 17.44 9.88 13.31
N ASP A 170 17.09 10.93 12.59
CA ASP A 170 16.47 12.14 13.16
C ASP A 170 15.15 11.79 13.85
N PHE A 171 14.30 10.95 13.23
CA PHE A 171 13.05 10.47 13.81
C PHE A 171 13.24 9.63 15.08
N LEU A 172 14.27 8.77 15.15
CA LEU A 172 14.53 7.96 16.33
C LEU A 172 15.08 8.77 17.52
N ASN A 173 15.63 9.96 17.25
CA ASN A 173 16.27 10.83 18.24
C ASN A 173 15.38 12.00 18.71
N SER A 174 14.17 12.15 18.15
CA SER A 174 13.17 13.15 18.53
C SER A 174 12.19 12.64 19.57
#